data_AF-A0A926ZA57-F1
#
_entry.id   AF-A0A926ZA57-F1
#
_cell.length_a   1.000
_cell.length_b   1.000
_cell.length_c   1.000
_cell.angle_alpha   90.00
_cell.angle_beta   90.00
_cell.angle_gamma   90.00
#
_symmetry.space_group_name_H-M   'P 1'
#
loop_
_entity.id
_entity.type
_entity.pdbx_description
1 polymer ?
#
loop_
_entity_poly.entity_id
_entity_poly.type
_entity_poly.pdbx_seq_one_letter_code
_entity_poly.pdbx_strand_id
1 'polypeptide(L)'
;MTMQLIIPDPVLEALRIPNQQVEQELLKELAIALYDREMLPFSKAAELAQMDKQEFSRIAAHRDISRRCTVTDVNGHPVYTCSE
;
A
#
# COMPACT_ATOMS: atom_id res chain seq x y z
N MET A 1 5.79 -21.31 4.46
CA MET A 1 4.36 -21.59 4.65
C MET A 1 3.60 -20.76 3.64
N THR A 2 2.66 -21.33 2.89
CA THR A 2 1.88 -20.61 1.87
C THR A 2 0.41 -20.55 2.30
N MET A 3 -0.24 -19.42 2.05
CA MET A 3 -1.66 -19.19 2.31
C MET A 3 -2.32 -18.76 0.99
N GLN A 4 -3.53 -19.26 0.71
CA GLN A 4 -4.29 -18.91 -0.49
C GLN A 4 -5.55 -18.13 -0.10
N LEU A 5 -5.80 -17.02 -0.81
CA LEU A 5 -7.04 -16.25 -0.71
C LEU A 5 -7.87 -16.54 -1.96
N ILE A 6 -9.11 -17.01 -1.78
CA ILE A 6 -10.03 -17.32 -2.89
C ILE A 6 -11.11 -16.25 -2.90
N ILE A 7 -11.23 -15.53 -4.02
CA ILE A 7 -12.30 -14.57 -4.25
C ILE A 7 -13.39 -15.28 -5.07
N PRO A 8 -14.65 -15.33 -4.59
CA PRO A 8 -15.74 -15.93 -5.35
C PRO A 8 -16.03 -15.18 -6.66
N ASP A 9 -16.39 -15.92 -7.72
CA ASP A 9 -16.69 -15.34 -9.04
C ASP A 9 -17.73 -14.20 -9.00
N PRO A 10 -18.84 -14.29 -8.24
CA PRO A 10 -19.80 -13.18 -8.16
C PRO A 10 -19.19 -11.88 -7.60
N VAL A 11 -18.17 -12.00 -6.76
CA VAL A 11 -17.44 -10.84 -6.24
C VAL A 11 -16.50 -10.29 -7.32
N LEU A 12 -15.80 -11.16 -8.06
CA LEU A 12 -14.95 -10.75 -9.18
C LEU A 12 -15.76 -10.02 -10.26
N GLU A 13 -16.94 -10.54 -10.62
CA GLU A 13 -17.84 -9.91 -11.60
C GLU A 13 -18.39 -8.55 -11.13
N ALA A 14 -18.53 -8.36 -9.82
CA ALA A 14 -18.96 -7.09 -9.23
C ALA A 14 -17.84 -6.03 -9.15
N LEU A 15 -16.57 -6.44 -9.26
CA LEU A 15 -15.44 -5.50 -9.29
C LEU A 15 -15.43 -4.73 -10.61
N ARG A 16 -15.40 -3.39 -10.53
CA ARG A 16 -15.30 -2.50 -11.70
C ARG A 16 -13.85 -2.34 -12.15
N ILE A 17 -13.14 -3.46 -12.30
CA ILE A 17 -11.72 -3.50 -12.67
C ILE A 17 -11.60 -4.33 -13.96
N PRO A 18 -10.81 -3.89 -14.96
CA PRO A 18 -10.55 -4.72 -16.13
C PRO A 18 -9.89 -6.05 -15.72
N ASN A 19 -10.46 -7.18 -16.18
CA ASN A 19 -10.04 -8.54 -15.83
C ASN A 19 -8.54 -8.80 -16.00
N GLN A 20 -7.89 -8.11 -16.94
CA GLN A 20 -6.47 -8.27 -17.23
C GLN A 20 -5.55 -7.78 -16.11
N GLN A 21 -6.07 -7.01 -15.15
CA GLN A 21 -5.29 -6.41 -14.04
C GLN A 21 -5.94 -6.64 -12.66
N VAL A 22 -7.01 -7.44 -12.57
CA VAL A 22 -7.78 -7.57 -11.32
C VAL A 22 -6.94 -8.09 -10.16
N GLU A 23 -6.05 -9.06 -10.42
CA GLU A 23 -5.17 -9.64 -9.39
C GLU A 23 -4.18 -8.58 -8.87
N GLN A 24 -3.52 -7.86 -9.77
CA GLN A 24 -2.55 -6.82 -9.41
C GLN A 24 -3.23 -5.69 -8.61
N GLU A 25 -4.41 -5.25 -9.05
CA GLU A 25 -5.19 -4.24 -8.34
C GLU A 25 -5.62 -4.72 -6.95
N LEU A 26 -6.09 -5.97 -6.82
CA LEU A 26 -6.47 -6.54 -5.53
C LEU A 26 -5.28 -6.69 -4.58
N LEU A 27 -4.12 -7.15 -5.09
CA LEU A 27 -2.88 -7.24 -4.30
C LEU A 27 -2.41 -5.87 -3.83
N LYS A 28 -2.49 -4.85 -4.70
CA LYS A 28 -2.20 -3.46 -4.35
C LYS A 28 -3.14 -2.96 -3.26
N GLU A 29 -4.45 -3.11 -3.41
CA GLU A 29 -5.43 -2.70 -2.40
C GLU A 29 -5.22 -3.41 -1.07
N LEU A 30 -4.91 -4.71 -1.09
CA LEU A 30 -4.62 -5.50 0.10
C LEU A 30 -3.35 -5.00 0.80
N ALA A 31 -2.26 -4.79 0.06
CA ALA A 31 -1.01 -4.29 0.60
C ALA A 31 -1.17 -2.92 1.27
N ILE A 32 -1.92 -2.03 0.63
CA ILE A 32 -2.25 -0.70 1.15
C ILE A 32 -3.05 -0.81 2.46
N ALA A 33 -4.10 -1.63 2.50
CA ALA A 33 -4.93 -1.81 3.68
C ALA A 33 -4.16 -2.44 4.85
N LEU A 34 -3.25 -3.37 4.58
CA LEU A 34 -2.40 -3.99 5.60
C LEU A 34 -1.34 -3.01 6.14
N TYR A 35 -0.79 -2.16 5.29
CA TYR A 35 0.15 -1.11 5.70
C TYR A 35 -0.55 -0.03 6.55
N ASP A 36 -1.70 0.46 6.10
CA ASP A 36 -2.50 1.48 6.81
C ASP A 36 -2.89 1.03 8.23
N ARG A 37 -3.16 -0.27 8.41
CA ARG A 37 -3.50 -0.86 9.71
C ARG A 37 -2.28 -1.26 10.55
N GLU A 38 -1.07 -0.90 10.13
CA GLU A 38 0.20 -1.26 10.77
C GLU A 38 0.41 -2.79 10.91
N MET A 39 -0.30 -3.59 10.12
CA MET A 39 -0.22 -5.06 10.14
C MET A 39 0.92 -5.59 9.26
N LEU A 40 1.41 -4.77 8.32
CA LEU A 40 2.46 -5.13 7.39
C LEU A 40 3.45 -3.98 7.22
N PRO A 41 4.77 -4.20 7.39
CA PRO A 41 5.76 -3.16 7.22
C PRO A 41 5.87 -2.74 5.75
N PHE A 42 6.27 -1.48 5.51
CA PHE A 42 6.31 -0.85 4.18
C PHE A 42 7.02 -1.71 3.12
N SER A 43 8.20 -2.24 3.44
CA SER A 43 8.98 -3.06 2.50
C SER A 43 8.22 -4.33 2.08
N LYS A 44 7.46 -4.96 2.97
CA LYS A 44 6.65 -6.15 2.64
C LYS A 44 5.34 -5.80 1.96
N ALA A 45 4.78 -4.62 2.23
CA ALA A 45 3.62 -4.12 1.50
C ALA A 45 3.96 -3.81 0.04
N ALA A 46 5.11 -3.18 -0.22
CA ALA A 46 5.61 -2.97 -1.59
C ALA A 46 5.84 -4.30 -2.34
N GLU A 47 6.47 -5.28 -1.68
CA GLU A 47 6.64 -6.64 -2.23
C GLU A 47 5.28 -7.31 -2.55
N LEU A 48 4.29 -7.22 -1.65
CA LEU A 48 2.96 -7.79 -1.84
C LEU A 48 2.21 -7.14 -3.00
N ALA A 49 2.36 -5.82 -3.15
CA ALA A 49 1.78 -5.05 -4.26
C ALA A 49 2.51 -5.27 -5.61
N GLN A 50 3.57 -6.09 -5.63
CA GLN A 50 4.36 -6.40 -6.82
C GLN A 50 4.90 -5.15 -7.54
N MET A 51 5.30 -4.14 -6.76
CA MET A 51 5.80 -2.87 -7.28
C MET A 51 7.04 -2.43 -6.52
N ASP A 52 7.77 -1.47 -7.09
CA ASP A 52 8.92 -0.92 -6.39
C ASP A 52 8.51 -0.01 -5.22
N LYS A 53 9.48 0.28 -4.33
CA LYS A 53 9.25 1.11 -3.15
C LYS A 53 8.84 2.54 -3.49
N GLN A 54 9.29 3.11 -4.60
CA GLN A 54 8.92 4.46 -5.01
C GLN A 54 7.46 4.51 -5.49
N GLU A 55 7.05 3.54 -6.30
CA GLU A 55 5.70 3.41 -6.80
C GLU A 55 4.72 3.18 -5.65
N PHE A 56 5.04 2.26 -4.74
CA PHE A 56 4.24 2.04 -3.53
C PHE A 56 4.16 3.30 -2.65
N SER A 57 5.28 4.02 -2.48
CA SER A 57 5.29 5.28 -1.74
C SER A 57 4.37 6.34 -2.37
N ARG A 58 4.31 6.43 -3.70
CA ARG A 58 3.42 7.36 -4.40
C ARG A 58 1.96 7.05 -4.15
N ILE A 59 1.59 5.77 -4.21
CA ILE A 59 0.20 5.33 -4.04
C ILE A 59 -0.24 5.50 -2.58
N ALA A 60 0.59 5.12 -1.61
CA ALA A 60 0.32 5.34 -0.19
C ALA A 60 0.12 6.83 0.11
N ALA A 61 0.95 7.71 -0.47
CA ALA A 61 0.81 9.16 -0.33
C ALA A 61 -0.46 9.70 -1.00
N HIS A 62 -0.85 9.18 -2.17
CA HIS A 62 -2.07 9.59 -2.88
C HIS A 62 -3.36 9.26 -2.13
N ARG A 63 -3.33 8.24 -1.28
CA ARG A 63 -4.49 7.78 -0.52
C ARG A 63 -4.64 8.41 0.86
N ASP A 64 -3.82 9.42 1.17
CA ASP A 64 -3.77 10.07 2.50
C ASP A 64 -3.56 9.05 3.64
N ILE A 65 -2.97 7.91 3.31
CA ILE A 65 -2.52 6.92 4.29
C ILE A 65 -1.29 7.54 4.88
N SER A 66 -1.55 8.31 5.93
CA SER A 66 -0.66 9.30 6.49
C SER A 66 0.68 8.62 6.72
N ARG A 67 1.60 8.88 5.80
CA ARG A 67 3.03 8.81 6.06
C ARG A 67 3.15 9.68 7.30
N ARG A 68 3.28 9.08 8.49
CA ARG A 68 3.59 9.80 9.72
C ARG A 68 5.01 10.35 9.57
N CYS A 69 5.17 11.29 8.65
CA CYS A 69 6.31 12.17 8.57
C CYS A 69 6.10 13.11 9.75
N THR A 70 6.81 12.82 10.82
CA THR A 70 6.92 13.76 11.92
C THR A 70 7.73 14.93 11.39
N VAL A 71 7.13 16.12 11.45
CA VAL A 71 7.87 17.36 11.21
C VAL A 71 8.57 17.72 12.50
N THR A 72 9.90 17.80 12.45
CA THR A 72 10.70 18.29 13.57
C THR A 72 11.37 19.58 13.13
N ASP A 73 11.19 20.66 13.90
CA ASP A 73 11.96 21.89 13.69
C ASP A 73 13.38 21.68 14.22
N VAL A 74 14.36 21.82 13.34
CA VAL A 74 15.78 21.88 13.72
C VAL A 74 16.36 23.18 13.19
N ASN A 75 16.69 24.09 14.12
CA ASN A 75 17.27 25.40 13.82
C ASN A 75 16.40 26.27 12.88
N GLY A 76 15.06 26.23 13.01
CA GLY A 76 14.16 27.02 12.18
C GLY A 76 13.96 26.47 10.77
N HIS A 77 14.45 25.25 10.51
CA HIS A 77 14.20 24.54 9.26
C HIS A 77 13.31 23.32 9.53
N PRO A 78 12.16 23.20 8.84
CA PRO A 78 11.32 22.02 8.96
C PRO A 78 12.04 20.83 8.33
N VAL A 79 12.36 19.83 9.15
CA VAL A 79 12.91 18.55 8.69
C VAL A 79 11.80 17.51 8.75
N TYR A 80 11.56 16.88 7.61
CA TYR A 80 10.59 15.80 7.47
C TYR A 80 11.30 14.47 7.73
N THR A 81 11.09 13.91 8.92
CA THR A 81 11.53 12.55 9.22
C THR A 81 10.41 11.58 8.86
N CYS A 82 10.52 11.00 7.68
CA CYS A 82 9.65 9.91 7.27
C CYS A 82 10.37 8.60 7.61
N SER A 83 9.80 7.80 8.51
CA SER A 83 10.34 6.47 8.84
C SER A 83 10.24 5.57 7.60
N GLU A 84 11.37 4.96 7.20
CA GLU A 84 11.48 3.99 6.10
C GLU A 84 10.78 2.65 6.35
#